data_AF-A0A3E2VHY9-F1
#
_entry.id   AF-A0A3E2VHY9-F1
#
_cell.length_a   1.000
_cell.length_b   1.000
_cell.length_c   1.000
_cell.angle_alpha   90.00
_cell.angle_beta   90.00
_cell.angle_gamma   90.00
#
_symmetry.space_group_name_H-M   'P 1'
#
loop_
_entity.id
_entity.type
_entity.pdbx_description
1 polymer ?
#
loop_
_entity_poly.entity_id
_entity_poly.type
_entity_poly.pdbx_seq_one_letter_code
_entity_poly.pdbx_strand_id
1 'polypeptide(L)' 'MSEPERTDTYDKKYFEVNLPGYLEKDIKQLVEAKNREDIYYDKYIDEVYGSINSALYSYEITKDQADYLREKYCFSLFEW' A
#
# COMPACT_ATOMS: atom_id res chain seq x y z
N MET A 1 -9.62 16.75 -30.11
CA MET A 1 -9.08 17.29 -28.84
C MET A 1 -8.91 16.11 -27.92
N SER A 2 -7.67 15.65 -27.74
CA SER A 2 -7.34 14.66 -26.70
C SER A 2 -7.49 15.33 -25.33
N GLU A 3 -8.03 14.60 -24.35
CA GLU A 3 -8.08 15.08 -22.96
C GLU A 3 -6.67 15.45 -22.47
N PRO A 4 -6.52 16.52 -21.67
CA PRO A 4 -5.24 16.87 -21.10
C PRO A 4 -4.78 15.73 -20.17
N GLU A 5 -3.52 15.30 -20.32
CA GLU A 5 -2.90 14.37 -19.38
C GLU A 5 -2.96 14.96 -17.97
N ARG A 6 -3.60 14.24 -17.04
CA ARG A 6 -3.65 14.62 -15.62
C ARG A 6 -2.23 14.56 -15.04
N THR A 7 -1.61 15.72 -14.89
CA THR A 7 -0.33 15.92 -14.18
C THR A 7 -0.56 16.40 -12.75
N ASP A 8 -1.62 15.93 -12.11
CA ASP A 8 -1.94 16.31 -10.75
C ASP A 8 -1.10 15.47 -9.78
N THR A 9 0.11 15.93 -9.48
CA THR A 9 0.97 15.38 -8.41
C THR A 9 0.43 15.78 -7.03
N TYR A 10 -0.84 15.49 -6.75
CA TYR A 10 -1.33 15.59 -5.37
C TYR A 10 -0.61 14.55 -4.51
N ASP A 11 -0.06 15.00 -3.38
CA ASP A 11 0.52 14.11 -2.38
C ASP A 11 -0.59 13.22 -1.80
N LYS A 12 -0.72 12.01 -2.37
CA LYS A 12 -1.74 11.01 -2.02
C LYS A 12 -1.51 10.37 -0.64
N LYS A 13 -0.60 10.89 0.19
CA LYS A 13 -0.38 10.44 1.58
C LYS A 13 -1.64 10.38 2.43
N TYR A 14 -2.67 11.16 2.12
CA TYR A 14 -3.96 11.05 2.82
C TYR A 14 -4.62 9.67 2.66
N PHE A 15 -4.21 8.85 1.68
CA PHE A 15 -4.66 7.46 1.58
C PHE A 15 -4.07 6.52 2.65
N GLU A 16 -3.08 6.98 3.42
CA GLU A 16 -2.45 6.22 4.52
C GLU A 16 -3.09 6.51 5.89
N VAL A 17 -4.12 7.37 5.94
CA VAL A 17 -4.79 7.73 7.20
C VAL A 17 -6.08 6.93 7.38
N ASN A 18 -6.49 6.71 8.63
CA ASN A 18 -7.70 5.96 9.00
C ASN A 18 -7.76 4.54 8.42
N LEU A 19 -6.62 3.87 8.29
CA LEU A 19 -6.57 2.46 7.91
C LEU A 19 -7.12 1.58 9.04
N PRO A 20 -7.70 0.41 8.74
CA PRO A 20 -7.99 -0.59 9.74
C PRO A 20 -6.73 -0.96 10.53
N GLY A 21 -6.86 -1.14 11.84
CA GLY A 21 -5.69 -1.33 12.71
C GLY A 21 -4.83 -2.55 12.35
N TYR A 22 -5.41 -3.59 11.75
CA TYR A 22 -4.65 -4.74 11.25
C TYR A 22 -3.78 -4.36 10.04
N LEU A 23 -4.32 -3.61 9.08
CA LEU A 23 -3.60 -3.15 7.90
C LEU A 23 -2.47 -2.18 8.28
N GLU A 24 -2.74 -1.25 9.20
CA GLU A 24 -1.69 -0.35 9.73
C GLU A 24 -0.56 -1.12 10.40
N LYS A 25 -0.90 -2.13 11.22
CA LYS A 25 0.07 -2.99 11.89
C LYS A 25 0.93 -3.77 10.88
N ASP A 26 0.34 -4.32 9.82
CA ASP A 26 1.09 -5.09 8.82
C ASP A 26 2.00 -4.18 7.99
N ILE A 27 1.55 -2.98 7.61
CA ILE A 27 2.39 -1.96 6.95
C ILE A 27 3.58 -1.60 7.85
N LYS A 28 3.35 -1.40 9.14
CA LYS A 28 4.44 -1.09 10.10
C LYS A 28 5.45 -2.24 10.17
N GLN A 29 4.98 -3.49 10.24
CA GLN A 29 5.86 -4.66 10.27
C GLN A 29 6.69 -4.77 8.98
N LEU A 30 6.10 -4.50 7.82
CA LEU A 30 6.82 -4.45 6.55
C LEU A 30 7.93 -3.38 6.56
N VAL A 31 7.61 -2.16 6.98
CA VAL A 31 8.60 -1.07 7.07
C VAL A 31 9.74 -1.41 8.03
N GLU A 32 9.42 -1.97 9.20
CA GLU A 32 10.42 -2.45 10.16
C GLU A 32 11.27 -3.60 9.61
N ALA A 33 10.66 -4.55 8.88
CA ALA A 33 11.35 -5.64 8.21
C ALA A 33 12.33 -5.13 7.14
N LYS A 34 11.93 -4.12 6.36
CA LYS A 34 12.82 -3.44 5.40
C LYS A 34 14.02 -2.82 6.10
N ASN A 35 13.77 -2.07 7.17
CA ASN A 35 14.81 -1.33 7.90
C ASN A 35 15.84 -2.24 8.57
N ARG A 36 15.46 -3.49 8.90
CA ARG A 36 16.38 -4.50 9.47
C ARG A 36 16.94 -5.48 8.45
N GLU A 37 16.68 -5.27 7.15
CA GLU A 37 17.08 -6.17 6.06
C GLU A 37 16.66 -7.63 6.34
N ASP A 38 15.42 -7.82 6.79
CA ASP A 38 14.89 -9.13 7.15
C ASP A 38 14.92 -10.07 5.92
N ILE A 39 15.52 -11.25 6.08
CA ILE A 39 15.62 -12.25 4.99
C ILE A 39 14.25 -12.78 4.54
N TYR A 40 13.22 -12.60 5.35
CA TYR A 40 11.83 -12.97 5.05
C TYR A 40 10.99 -11.74 4.67
N TYR A 41 11.60 -10.72 4.09
CA TYR A 41 10.93 -9.47 3.70
C TYR A 41 9.70 -9.71 2.80
N ASP A 42 9.81 -10.66 1.87
CA ASP A 42 8.76 -11.08 0.94
C ASP A 42 7.46 -11.50 1.63
N LYS A 43 7.55 -12.25 2.74
CA LYS A 43 6.39 -12.63 3.56
C LYS A 43 5.61 -11.41 4.06
N TYR A 44 6.29 -10.34 4.45
CA TYR A 44 5.61 -9.14 4.92
C TYR A 44 4.91 -8.39 3.78
N ILE A 45 5.41 -8.52 2.54
CA ILE A 45 4.72 -7.99 1.35
C ILE A 45 3.41 -8.75 1.15
N ASP A 46 3.45 -10.09 1.21
CA ASP A 46 2.27 -10.94 1.07
C ASP A 46 1.22 -10.64 2.14
N GLU A 47 1.65 -10.45 3.40
CA GLU A 47 0.76 -10.10 4.51
C GLU A 47 0.06 -8.75 4.27
N VAL A 48 0.83 -7.71 3.89
CA VAL A 48 0.26 -6.39 3.57
C VAL A 48 -0.71 -6.49 2.39
N TYR A 49 -0.35 -7.24 1.33
CA TYR A 49 -1.21 -7.41 0.17
C TYR A 49 -2.54 -8.11 0.55
N GLY A 50 -2.47 -9.13 1.39
CA GLY A 50 -3.64 -9.82 1.96
C GLY A 50 -4.52 -8.87 2.78
N SER A 51 -3.93 -8.09 3.67
CA SER A 51 -4.65 -7.11 4.50
C SER A 51 -5.28 -5.99 3.67
N ILE A 52 -4.64 -5.51 2.60
CA ILE A 52 -5.25 -4.55 1.67
C ILE A 52 -6.49 -5.16 0.99
N ASN A 53 -6.41 -6.42 0.57
CA ASN A 53 -7.56 -7.11 -0.04
C ASN A 53 -8.70 -7.27 0.96
N SER A 54 -8.39 -7.70 2.19
CA SER A 54 -9.38 -7.85 3.27
C SER A 54 -10.11 -6.53 3.53
N ALA A 55 -9.37 -5.42 3.65
CA ALA A 55 -9.92 -4.09 3.88
C ALA A 55 -10.79 -3.60 2.72
N LEU A 56 -10.36 -3.86 1.48
CA LEU A 56 -11.13 -3.50 0.28
C LEU A 56 -12.45 -4.27 0.19
N TYR A 57 -12.41 -5.59 0.35
CA TYR A 57 -13.62 -6.44 0.26
C TYR A 57 -14.54 -6.32 1.47
N SER A 58 -14.04 -5.80 2.58
CA SER A 58 -14.84 -5.43 3.77
C SER A 58 -15.36 -4.00 3.73
N TYR A 59 -15.09 -3.25 2.65
CA TYR A 59 -15.48 -1.84 2.48
C TYR A 59 -14.88 -0.88 3.53
N GLU A 60 -13.75 -1.24 4.14
CA GLU A 60 -13.06 -0.41 5.12
C GLU A 60 -12.13 0.63 4.48
N ILE A 61 -11.70 0.39 3.23
CA ILE A 61 -10.95 1.34 2.40
C ILE A 61 -11.54 1.38 0.99
N THR A 62 -11.27 2.47 0.27
CA THR A 62 -11.69 2.61 -1.13
C THR A 62 -10.76 1.84 -2.08
N LYS A 63 -11.21 1.61 -3.32
CA LYS A 63 -10.35 1.05 -4.38
C LYS A 63 -9.12 1.92 -4.63
N ASP A 64 -9.27 3.24 -4.63
CA ASP A 64 -8.16 4.16 -4.87
C ASP A 64 -7.13 4.13 -3.74
N GLN A 65 -7.57 3.97 -2.49
CA GLN A 65 -6.68 3.70 -1.34
C GLN A 65 -5.95 2.38 -1.53
N ALA A 66 -6.67 1.30 -1.85
CA ALA A 66 -6.07 -0.01 -2.04
C ALA A 66 -5.02 -0.02 -3.16
N ASP A 67 -5.31 0.61 -4.30
CA ASP A 67 -4.37 0.72 -5.42
C ASP A 67 -3.14 1.56 -5.05
N TYR A 68 -3.33 2.69 -4.35
CA TYR A 68 -2.22 3.49 -3.84
C TYR A 68 -1.32 2.71 -2.87
N LEU A 69 -1.90 1.96 -1.93
CA LEU A 69 -1.16 1.19 -0.95
C LEU A 69 -0.37 0.05 -1.59
N ARG A 70 -0.96 -0.67 -2.57
CA ARG A 70 -0.24 -1.72 -3.31
C ARG A 70 0.94 -1.16 -4.09
N GLU A 71 0.73 -0.05 -4.79
CA GLU A 71 1.80 0.62 -5.52
C GLU A 71 2.96 0.97 -4.58
N LYS A 72 2.64 1.63 -3.46
CA LYS A 72 3.66 2.10 -2.51
C LYS A 72 4.39 0.97 -1.76
N TYR A 73 3.66 -0.04 -1.30
CA TYR A 73 4.21 -1.04 -0.36
C TYR A 73 4.49 -2.41 -0.99
N CYS A 74 3.82 -2.77 -2.08
CA CYS A 74 3.98 -4.08 -2.71
C CYS A 74 4.76 -4.04 -4.02
N PHE A 75 4.68 -2.93 -4.79
CA PHE A 75 5.23 -2.87 -6.15
C PHE A 75 6.40 -1.89 -6.33
N SER A 76 6.42 -0.76 -5.61
CA SER A 76 7.47 0.28 -5.68
C SER A 76 8.88 -0.18 -5.24
N LEU A 77 9.10 -1.48 -5.02
CA LEU A 77 10.39 -2.07 -4.67
C LEU A 77 11.00 -2.91 -5.80
N PHE A 78 10.27 -3.09 -6.90
CA PHE A 78 10.74 -3.81 -8.07
C PHE A 78 10.85 -2.83 -9.24
N GLU A 79 12.03 -2.24 -9.44
CA GLU A 79 12.37 -1.68 -10.75
C GLU A 79 12.55 -2.86 -11.72
N TRP A 80 11.70 -2.95 -12.73
CA TRP A 80 11.86 -3.87 -13.87
C TRP A 80 12.56 -3.16 -15.03
#